data_AF-F0LLZ5-F1
#
_entry.id   AF-F0LLZ5-F1
#
_cell.length_a   1.000
_cell.length_b   1.000
_cell.length_c   1.000
_cell.angle_alpha   90.00
_cell.angle_beta   90.00
_cell.angle_gamma   90.00
#
_symmetry.space_group_name_H-M   'P 1'
#
loop_
_entity.id
_entity.type
_entity.pdbx_description
1 polymer ?
#
loop_
_entity_poly.entity_id
_entity_poly.type
_entity_poly.pdbx_seq_one_letter_code
_entity_poly.pdbx_strand_id
1 'polypeptide(L)'
;MLGSKKYSWVNLIIHRFKEYTLKGIVELTQKNNGDSIFEDDWRNLIILDDCRYDIFKSEYIKRRLPGRLEYKISKGSWTGEFLLKNFTDKKYDDIIYITANPFVDKYLKGKFYKVISVWKNGWNERYNTVPPNKVYEQTIKTLKKYPNKRFVVHFLQPHHPYFSLQNFEDNAMNIIKNSVEKNHSMSLSGFPKEPLHSIYLSEIYAYFSLSKLIRAYIENLRIVLPYVELLLHYLPGRTIITSDHGEIFGKPVTKLLPIKVYGHGIGRIPDLVKVPWLIFEEEDKPKLRPIKDIKKDIARIEKRYMLHESSKQKELKKIKRAISQLKLKQKI
;
A
#
# COMPACT_ATOMS: atom_id res chain seq x y z
N MET A 1 -12.40 -23.41 -3.23
CA MET A 1 -13.56 -23.48 -2.33
C MET A 1 -13.06 -23.47 -0.90
N LEU A 2 -12.94 -22.28 -0.29
CA LEU A 2 -12.82 -22.14 1.17
C LEU A 2 -14.21 -21.74 1.64
N GLY A 3 -14.89 -22.64 2.36
CA GLY A 3 -16.22 -22.38 2.91
C GLY A 3 -16.21 -21.13 3.80
N SER A 4 -17.34 -20.42 3.84
CA SER A 4 -17.57 -19.31 4.76
C SER A 4 -17.34 -19.78 6.20
N LYS A 5 -16.13 -19.55 6.71
CA LYS A 5 -15.80 -19.85 8.10
C LYS A 5 -16.63 -18.91 8.97
N LYS A 6 -17.68 -19.44 9.61
CA LYS A 6 -18.37 -18.78 10.72
C LYS A 6 -17.35 -18.67 11.87
N TYR A 7 -16.68 -17.53 11.97
CA TYR A 7 -15.87 -17.24 13.16
C TYR A 7 -16.78 -16.98 14.35
N SER A 8 -16.32 -17.33 15.55
CA SER A 8 -17.08 -17.12 16.77
C SER A 8 -17.24 -15.62 17.05
N TRP A 9 -18.47 -15.17 17.28
CA TRP A 9 -18.79 -13.81 17.72
C TRP A 9 -18.06 -13.46 19.03
N VAL A 10 -17.80 -14.46 19.88
CA VAL A 10 -17.01 -14.32 21.11
C VAL A 10 -15.56 -13.93 20.80
N ASN A 11 -14.94 -14.54 19.78
CA ASN A 11 -13.57 -14.19 19.38
C ASN A 11 -13.50 -12.73 18.90
N LEU A 12 -14.51 -12.28 18.14
CA LEU A 12 -14.59 -10.90 17.67
C LEU A 12 -14.69 -9.91 18.84
N ILE A 13 -15.50 -10.21 19.86
CA ILE A 13 -15.61 -9.34 21.05
C ILE A 13 -14.29 -9.29 21.81
N ILE A 14 -13.67 -10.43 22.09
CA ILE A 14 -12.38 -10.49 22.79
C ILE A 14 -11.32 -9.71 22.01
N HIS A 15 -11.26 -9.90 20.70
CA HIS A 15 -10.34 -9.18 19.81
C HIS A 15 -10.55 -7.67 19.91
N ARG A 16 -11.79 -7.19 19.71
CA ARG A 16 -12.10 -5.74 19.79
C ARG A 16 -11.81 -5.16 21.17
N PHE A 17 -12.12 -5.89 22.25
CA PHE A 17 -11.80 -5.44 23.60
C PHE A 17 -10.29 -5.24 23.78
N LYS A 18 -9.47 -6.21 23.37
CA LYS A 18 -8.01 -6.10 23.42
C LYS A 18 -7.49 -4.96 22.54
N GLU A 19 -7.99 -4.87 21.31
CA GLU A 19 -7.63 -3.85 20.34
C GLU A 19 -7.88 -2.43 20.90
N TYR A 20 -9.12 -2.13 21.31
CA TYR A 20 -9.47 -0.80 21.82
C TYR A 20 -8.79 -0.48 23.14
N THR A 21 -8.65 -1.45 24.05
CA THR A 21 -7.94 -1.24 25.32
C THR A 21 -6.48 -0.87 25.07
N LEU A 22 -5.78 -1.65 24.23
CA LEU A 22 -4.38 -1.37 23.91
C LEU A 22 -4.23 -0.04 23.15
N LYS A 23 -5.14 0.24 22.22
CA LYS A 23 -5.16 1.50 21.48
C LYS A 23 -5.32 2.70 22.42
N GLY A 24 -6.26 2.65 23.35
CA GLY A 24 -6.45 3.71 24.36
C GLY A 24 -5.22 3.92 25.24
N ILE A 25 -4.60 2.82 25.71
CA ILE A 25 -3.34 2.91 26.49
C ILE A 25 -2.24 3.57 25.65
N VAL A 26 -2.06 3.16 24.39
CA VAL A 26 -1.06 3.75 23.51
C VAL A 26 -1.33 5.24 23.28
N GLU A 27 -2.57 5.63 22.99
CA GLU A 27 -2.92 7.03 22.74
C GLU A 27 -2.69 7.92 23.96
N LEU A 28 -2.93 7.40 25.18
CA LEU A 28 -2.67 8.13 26.43
C LEU A 28 -1.18 8.21 26.79
N THR A 29 -0.40 7.18 26.45
CA THR A 29 1.00 7.05 26.90
C THR A 29 2.04 7.44 25.86
N GLN A 30 1.68 7.48 24.58
CA GLN A 30 2.59 7.74 23.47
C GLN A 30 2.10 8.92 22.63
N LYS A 31 2.81 10.04 22.73
CA LYS A 31 2.62 11.17 21.82
C LYS A 31 3.33 10.89 20.49
N ASN A 32 2.76 11.37 19.39
CA ASN A 32 3.43 11.36 18.08
C ASN A 32 3.54 12.77 17.53
N ASN A 33 4.72 13.37 17.69
CA ASN A 33 5.07 14.68 17.15
C ASN A 33 5.77 14.53 15.79
N GLY A 34 5.37 13.54 14.98
CA GLY A 34 6.02 13.22 13.71
C GLY A 34 6.21 14.42 12.78
N ASP A 35 7.15 14.27 11.87
CA ASP A 35 7.61 15.29 10.94
C ASP A 35 6.54 15.58 9.89
N SER A 36 6.32 16.86 9.59
CA SER A 36 5.39 17.26 8.54
C SER A 36 5.98 16.95 7.17
N ILE A 37 5.15 16.42 6.25
CA ILE A 37 5.58 16.28 4.86
C ILE A 37 5.86 17.63 4.18
N PHE A 38 5.42 18.74 4.77
CA PHE A 38 5.60 20.09 4.25
C PHE A 38 6.82 20.83 4.83
N GLU A 39 7.60 20.20 5.71
CA GLU A 39 8.87 20.78 6.18
C GLU A 39 9.94 20.81 5.08
N ASP A 40 9.89 19.86 4.15
CA ASP A 40 10.71 19.90 2.94
C ASP A 40 9.90 20.47 1.79
N ASP A 41 10.55 21.30 0.98
CA ASP A 41 10.01 21.64 -0.32
C ASP A 41 10.19 20.44 -1.27
N TRP A 42 9.14 20.12 -2.00
CA TRP A 42 9.13 19.05 -2.99
C TRP A 42 8.17 19.40 -4.11
N ARG A 43 8.57 19.07 -5.34
CA ARG A 43 7.68 19.15 -6.50
C ARG A 43 6.77 17.93 -6.57
N ASN A 44 7.30 16.76 -6.24
CA ASN A 44 6.56 15.50 -6.24
C ASN A 44 6.80 14.74 -4.93
N LEU A 45 5.73 14.20 -4.35
CA LEU A 45 5.77 13.31 -3.21
C LEU A 45 5.21 11.94 -3.63
N ILE A 46 6.06 10.92 -3.70
CA ILE A 46 5.66 9.54 -3.95
C ILE A 46 5.51 8.84 -2.61
N ILE A 47 4.31 8.35 -2.32
CA ILE A 47 3.98 7.61 -1.09
C ILE A 47 3.83 6.14 -1.43
N LEU A 48 4.59 5.30 -0.75
CA LEU A 48 4.47 3.84 -0.75
C LEU A 48 3.74 3.43 0.52
N ASP A 49 2.49 2.99 0.41
CA ASP A 49 1.64 2.63 1.55
C ASP A 49 2.29 1.53 2.41
N ASP A 50 2.39 1.76 3.72
CA ASP A 50 2.89 0.78 4.70
C ASP A 50 4.39 0.43 4.53
N CYS A 51 5.22 1.32 4.00
CA CYS A 51 6.63 1.07 3.69
C CYS A 51 7.58 1.41 4.85
N ARG A 52 8.11 0.37 5.51
CA ARG A 52 9.12 0.51 6.58
C ARG A 52 10.45 1.01 6.05
N TYR A 53 11.10 1.90 6.81
CA TYR A 53 12.43 2.42 6.47
C TYR A 53 13.50 1.34 6.26
N ASP A 54 13.58 0.35 7.15
CA ASP A 54 14.63 -0.68 7.11
C ASP A 54 14.51 -1.57 5.86
N ILE A 55 13.29 -1.96 5.50
CA ILE A 55 13.01 -2.74 4.30
C ILE A 55 13.26 -1.91 3.04
N PHE A 56 12.79 -0.65 3.01
CA PHE A 56 13.07 0.26 1.89
C PHE A 56 14.57 0.45 1.70
N LYS A 57 15.33 0.70 2.77
CA LYS A 57 16.79 0.87 2.74
C LYS A 57 17.49 -0.34 2.13
N SER A 58 17.06 -1.56 2.48
CA SER A 58 17.61 -2.79 1.90
C SER A 58 17.42 -2.84 0.38
N GLU A 59 16.22 -2.50 -0.11
CA GLU A 59 15.92 -2.53 -1.54
C GLU A 59 16.52 -1.33 -2.30
N TYR A 60 16.63 -0.15 -1.66
CA TYR A 60 17.35 1.02 -2.16
C TYR A 60 18.82 0.69 -2.46
N ILE A 61 19.53 0.05 -1.52
CA ILE A 61 20.93 -0.37 -1.69
C ILE A 61 21.05 -1.42 -2.80
N LYS A 62 20.21 -2.47 -2.80
CA LYS A 62 20.27 -3.54 -3.80
C LYS A 62 20.03 -3.04 -5.22
N ARG A 63 19.14 -2.06 -5.37
CA ARG A 63 18.82 -1.45 -6.68
C ARG A 63 19.82 -0.37 -7.10
N ARG A 64 20.67 0.10 -6.18
CA ARG A 64 21.54 1.27 -6.38
C ARG A 64 20.71 2.48 -6.84
N LEU A 65 19.57 2.70 -6.19
CA LEU A 65 18.76 3.89 -6.48
C LEU A 65 19.58 5.14 -6.14
N PRO A 66 19.65 6.13 -7.03
CA PRO A 66 20.30 7.40 -6.73
C PRO A 66 19.45 8.27 -5.79
N GLY A 67 20.02 9.40 -5.36
CA GLY A 67 19.43 10.28 -4.36
C GLY A 67 19.90 9.98 -2.94
N ARG A 68 19.50 10.85 -2.00
CA ARG A 68 19.93 10.83 -0.60
C ARG A 68 18.84 10.20 0.26
N LEU A 69 19.11 9.01 0.80
CA LEU A 69 18.15 8.30 1.66
C LEU A 69 18.31 8.70 3.13
N GLU A 70 17.28 9.31 3.67
CA GLU A 70 17.10 9.58 5.10
C GLU A 70 15.87 8.83 5.64
N TYR A 71 15.51 9.10 6.89
CA TYR A 71 14.24 8.69 7.47
C TYR A 71 13.54 9.89 8.09
N LYS A 72 12.21 9.81 8.15
CA LYS A 72 11.37 10.70 8.97
C LYS A 72 10.49 9.89 9.90
N ILE A 73 9.94 10.56 10.91
CA ILE A 73 8.90 10.02 11.77
C ILE A 73 7.56 10.44 11.19
N SER A 74 6.77 9.49 10.68
CA SER A 74 5.43 9.78 10.18
C SER A 74 4.52 10.29 11.31
N LYS A 75 3.71 11.30 11.00
CA LYS A 75 2.61 11.76 11.87
C LYS A 75 1.53 10.70 12.08
N GLY A 76 1.38 9.76 11.14
CA GLY A 76 0.39 8.70 11.18
C GLY A 76 0.98 7.34 11.50
N SER A 77 0.22 6.51 12.20
CA SER A 77 0.49 5.08 12.37
C SER A 77 -0.40 4.20 11.48
N TRP A 78 -1.22 4.82 10.64
CA TRP A 78 -2.05 4.24 9.60
C TRP A 78 -2.47 5.37 8.63
N THR A 79 -2.90 5.04 7.40
CA THR A 79 -3.14 6.05 6.36
C THR A 79 -4.06 7.19 6.80
N GLY A 80 -5.20 6.93 7.43
CA GLY A 80 -6.15 8.00 7.77
C GLY A 80 -5.59 9.00 8.78
N GLU A 81 -4.81 8.55 9.77
CA GLU A 81 -4.12 9.45 10.69
C GLU A 81 -3.04 10.26 9.96
N PHE A 82 -2.26 9.62 9.08
CA PHE A 82 -1.27 10.32 8.24
C PHE A 82 -1.92 11.44 7.42
N LEU A 83 -3.06 11.14 6.78
CA LEU A 83 -3.79 12.10 5.95
C LEU A 83 -4.31 13.27 6.79
N LEU A 84 -5.01 13.00 7.89
CA LEU A 84 -5.62 14.02 8.74
C LEU A 84 -4.57 14.93 9.40
N LYS A 85 -3.41 14.38 9.80
CA LYS A 85 -2.37 15.15 10.49
C LYS A 85 -1.42 15.92 9.56
N ASN A 86 -1.24 15.46 8.32
CA ASN A 86 -0.44 16.20 7.35
C ASN A 86 -1.28 17.22 6.58
N PHE A 87 -2.48 16.83 6.14
CA PHE A 87 -3.36 17.66 5.34
C PHE A 87 -4.49 18.26 6.20
N THR A 88 -4.11 19.24 7.01
CA THR A 88 -4.99 20.02 7.91
C THR A 88 -5.98 20.89 7.12
N ASP A 89 -6.71 21.81 7.77
CA ASP A 89 -7.89 22.49 7.21
C ASP A 89 -7.60 23.65 6.24
N LYS A 90 -6.44 23.62 5.57
CA LYS A 90 -6.16 24.51 4.43
C LYS A 90 -6.42 23.81 3.10
N LYS A 91 -6.70 24.62 2.08
CA LYS A 91 -6.83 24.18 0.69
C LYS A 91 -5.47 24.20 0.00
N TYR A 92 -5.23 23.23 -0.87
CA TYR A 92 -3.98 23.01 -1.61
C TYR A 92 -4.25 23.13 -3.12
N ASP A 93 -4.39 24.36 -3.62
CA ASP A 93 -4.76 24.67 -5.01
C ASP A 93 -3.62 24.46 -6.03
N ASP A 94 -2.42 24.13 -5.56
CA ASP A 94 -1.22 23.81 -6.36
C ASP A 94 -0.95 22.29 -6.47
N ILE A 95 -1.63 21.46 -5.67
CA ILE A 95 -1.38 20.02 -5.58
C ILE A 95 -2.46 19.20 -6.28
N ILE A 96 -2.04 18.25 -7.12
CA ILE A 96 -2.89 17.15 -7.60
C ILE A 96 -2.50 15.87 -6.85
N TYR A 97 -3.50 15.25 -6.20
CA TYR A 97 -3.33 14.00 -5.47
C TYR A 97 -3.80 12.83 -6.33
N ILE A 98 -2.89 11.97 -6.78
CA ILE A 98 -3.16 10.74 -7.54
C ILE A 98 -3.05 9.56 -6.57
N THR A 99 -4.14 8.82 -6.36
CA THR A 99 -4.20 7.83 -5.27
C THR A 99 -4.83 6.51 -5.67
N ALA A 100 -4.19 5.42 -5.26
CA ALA A 100 -4.79 4.09 -5.21
C ALA A 100 -5.55 3.82 -3.90
N ASN A 101 -5.35 4.63 -2.85
CA ASN A 101 -5.95 4.42 -1.54
C ASN A 101 -7.30 5.17 -1.40
N PRO A 102 -8.43 4.47 -1.13
CA PRO A 102 -9.75 5.09 -0.96
C PRO A 102 -9.89 6.06 0.22
N PHE A 103 -9.04 5.98 1.24
CA PHE A 103 -9.12 6.87 2.40
C PHE A 103 -8.92 8.35 2.05
N VAL A 104 -8.24 8.66 0.93
CA VAL A 104 -8.08 10.04 0.46
C VAL A 104 -9.43 10.66 0.09
N ASP A 105 -10.29 9.93 -0.61
CA ASP A 105 -11.64 10.39 -0.96
C ASP A 105 -12.50 10.59 0.30
N LYS A 106 -12.28 9.77 1.33
CA LYS A 106 -13.00 9.84 2.60
C LYS A 106 -12.60 11.06 3.44
N TYR A 107 -11.29 11.30 3.61
CA TYR A 107 -10.79 12.27 4.57
C TYR A 107 -10.39 13.61 3.97
N LEU A 108 -10.04 13.68 2.68
CA LEU A 108 -9.46 14.87 2.06
C LEU A 108 -10.31 15.42 0.89
N LYS A 109 -11.59 15.10 0.85
CA LYS A 109 -12.53 15.59 -0.18
C LYS A 109 -12.52 17.12 -0.22
N GLY A 110 -12.31 17.68 -1.41
CA GLY A 110 -12.33 19.13 -1.64
C GLY A 110 -11.08 19.90 -1.15
N LYS A 111 -10.07 19.24 -0.58
CA LYS A 111 -8.86 19.90 -0.06
C LYS A 111 -7.80 20.23 -1.12
N PHE A 112 -7.82 19.58 -2.28
CA PHE A 112 -6.78 19.74 -3.31
C PHE A 112 -7.34 20.38 -4.59
N TYR A 113 -6.45 20.93 -5.43
CA TYR A 113 -6.82 21.34 -6.81
C TYR A 113 -7.54 20.20 -7.53
N LYS A 114 -7.01 18.97 -7.39
CA LYS A 114 -7.68 17.77 -7.88
C LYS A 114 -7.25 16.53 -7.11
N VAL A 115 -8.22 15.66 -6.80
CA VAL A 115 -7.97 14.28 -6.40
C VAL A 115 -8.31 13.37 -7.59
N ILE A 116 -7.38 12.50 -7.97
CA ILE A 116 -7.53 11.48 -9.01
C ILE A 116 -7.52 10.11 -8.33
N SER A 117 -8.71 9.60 -8.08
CA SER A 117 -8.98 8.31 -7.44
C SER A 117 -8.77 7.16 -8.42
N VAL A 118 -7.53 6.67 -8.54
CA VAL A 118 -7.16 5.58 -9.46
C VAL A 118 -7.94 4.31 -9.15
N TRP A 119 -8.28 4.08 -7.88
CA TRP A 119 -9.03 2.90 -7.43
C TRP A 119 -10.44 2.78 -8.00
N LYS A 120 -11.05 3.86 -8.51
CA LYS A 120 -12.38 3.79 -9.14
C LYS A 120 -12.35 3.09 -10.49
N ASN A 121 -11.27 3.29 -11.27
CA ASN A 121 -11.17 2.82 -12.66
C ASN A 121 -9.97 1.91 -12.94
N GLY A 122 -9.06 1.77 -11.98
CA GLY A 122 -7.84 0.97 -12.06
C GLY A 122 -7.84 -0.25 -11.14
N TRP A 123 -8.99 -0.61 -10.57
CA TRP A 123 -9.12 -1.75 -9.67
C TRP A 123 -8.86 -3.08 -10.39
N ASN A 124 -8.12 -3.97 -9.76
CA ASN A 124 -7.89 -5.33 -10.25
C ASN A 124 -8.63 -6.35 -9.38
N GLU A 125 -9.72 -6.89 -9.91
CA GLU A 125 -10.60 -7.85 -9.20
C GLU A 125 -9.91 -9.17 -8.84
N ARG A 126 -8.80 -9.53 -9.48
CA ARG A 126 -8.06 -10.75 -9.09
C ARG A 126 -7.34 -10.55 -7.76
N TYR A 127 -6.86 -9.34 -7.52
CA TYR A 127 -6.02 -9.02 -6.37
C TYR A 127 -6.71 -8.12 -5.36
N ASN A 128 -7.95 -7.69 -5.60
CA ASN A 128 -8.69 -6.74 -4.76
C ASN A 128 -7.86 -5.49 -4.41
N THR A 129 -7.12 -4.97 -5.39
CA THR A 129 -6.27 -3.78 -5.20
C THR A 129 -5.99 -3.11 -6.53
N VAL A 130 -5.40 -1.92 -6.48
CA VAL A 130 -4.89 -1.21 -7.66
C VAL A 130 -3.44 -1.64 -7.90
N PRO A 131 -3.10 -2.22 -9.07
CA PRO A 131 -1.73 -2.55 -9.41
C PRO A 131 -0.92 -1.28 -9.75
N PRO A 132 0.41 -1.30 -9.54
CA PRO A 132 1.23 -0.10 -9.66
C PRO A 132 1.28 0.47 -11.09
N ASN A 133 1.08 -0.35 -12.12
CA ASN A 133 0.99 0.12 -13.50
C ASN A 133 -0.15 1.13 -13.70
N LYS A 134 -1.29 0.97 -13.02
CA LYS A 134 -2.43 1.90 -13.13
C LYS A 134 -2.12 3.26 -12.51
N VAL A 135 -1.41 3.29 -11.37
CA VAL A 135 -0.97 4.54 -10.75
C VAL A 135 0.08 5.23 -11.61
N TYR A 136 1.06 4.48 -12.14
CA TYR A 136 2.06 4.98 -13.08
C TYR A 136 1.41 5.60 -14.33
N GLU A 137 0.56 4.85 -15.02
CA GLU A 137 -0.14 5.31 -16.23
C GLU A 137 -0.94 6.60 -15.97
N GLN A 138 -1.67 6.64 -14.84
CA GLN A 138 -2.45 7.82 -14.48
C GLN A 138 -1.55 9.02 -14.14
N THR A 139 -0.40 8.78 -13.50
CA THR A 139 0.57 9.83 -13.17
C THR A 139 1.13 10.46 -14.44
N ILE A 140 1.58 9.66 -15.41
CA ILE A 140 2.09 10.17 -16.69
C ILE A 140 1.01 10.94 -17.47
N LYS A 141 -0.22 10.43 -17.51
CA LYS A 141 -1.36 11.14 -18.14
C LYS A 141 -1.62 12.49 -17.45
N THR A 142 -1.52 12.54 -16.13
CA THR A 142 -1.76 13.75 -15.33
C THR A 142 -0.64 14.76 -15.51
N LEU A 143 0.62 14.33 -15.50
CA LEU A 143 1.79 15.17 -15.77
C LEU A 143 1.68 15.89 -17.11
N LYS A 144 1.30 15.17 -18.17
CA LYS A 144 1.09 15.76 -19.51
C LYS A 144 0.01 16.83 -19.52
N LYS A 145 -1.04 16.67 -18.72
CA LYS A 145 -2.18 17.60 -18.66
C LYS A 145 -1.93 18.80 -17.74
N TYR A 146 -1.12 18.61 -16.69
CA TYR A 146 -0.88 19.63 -15.65
C TYR A 146 0.62 19.75 -15.31
N PRO A 147 1.48 20.14 -16.27
CA PRO A 147 2.93 20.16 -16.06
C PRO A 147 3.38 21.12 -14.93
N ASN A 148 2.56 22.14 -14.65
CA ASN A 148 2.86 23.20 -13.68
C ASN A 148 2.35 22.93 -12.24
N LYS A 149 1.70 21.78 -11.98
CA LYS A 149 1.21 21.41 -10.64
C LYS A 149 2.19 20.50 -9.87
N ARG A 150 2.13 20.56 -8.54
CA ARG A 150 2.81 19.60 -7.65
C ARG A 150 2.01 18.31 -7.57
N PHE A 151 2.68 17.18 -7.39
CA PHE A 151 2.02 15.88 -7.34
C PHE A 151 2.23 15.17 -6.02
N VAL A 152 1.15 14.62 -5.47
CA VAL A 152 1.22 13.52 -4.52
C VAL A 152 0.81 12.26 -5.27
N VAL A 153 1.67 11.25 -5.31
CA VAL A 153 1.43 9.97 -6.00
C VAL A 153 1.45 8.85 -4.98
N HIS A 154 0.28 8.30 -4.67
CA HIS A 154 0.09 7.35 -3.57
C HIS A 154 -0.19 5.95 -4.11
N PHE A 155 0.82 5.08 -4.02
CA PHE A 155 0.74 3.66 -4.33
C PHE A 155 0.30 2.87 -3.10
N LEU A 156 -0.53 1.84 -3.30
CA LEU A 156 -0.92 0.89 -2.25
C LEU A 156 0.16 -0.16 -1.93
N GLN A 157 1.31 -0.15 -2.60
CA GLN A 157 2.37 -1.11 -2.32
C GLN A 157 3.46 -0.44 -1.47
N PRO A 158 4.05 -1.13 -0.49
CA PRO A 158 4.01 -2.59 -0.26
C PRO A 158 2.81 -3.20 0.49
N HIS A 159 1.86 -2.40 0.99
CA HIS A 159 0.67 -2.90 1.72
C HIS A 159 -0.04 -4.08 1.01
N HIS A 160 -0.71 -4.93 1.80
CA HIS A 160 -1.50 -6.05 1.30
C HIS A 160 -2.76 -5.56 0.55
N PRO A 161 -3.42 -6.33 -0.33
CA PRO A 161 -3.16 -7.71 -0.74
C PRO A 161 -1.79 -7.92 -1.41
N TYR A 162 -1.17 -9.08 -1.12
CA TYR A 162 0.12 -9.44 -1.70
C TYR A 162 -0.03 -10.20 -3.03
N PHE A 163 0.58 -9.72 -4.11
CA PHE A 163 0.46 -10.33 -5.45
C PHE A 163 0.98 -11.78 -5.52
N SER A 164 1.88 -12.17 -4.61
CA SER A 164 2.43 -13.53 -4.53
C SER A 164 1.63 -14.48 -3.65
N LEU A 165 0.62 -14.02 -2.92
CA LEU A 165 -0.23 -14.84 -2.06
C LEU A 165 -1.65 -15.02 -2.62
N GLN A 166 -1.75 -15.44 -3.88
CA GLN A 166 -3.02 -15.57 -4.63
C GLN A 166 -4.03 -16.57 -4.06
N ASN A 167 -3.61 -17.47 -3.17
CA ASN A 167 -4.48 -18.47 -2.55
C ASN A 167 -5.23 -17.93 -1.32
N PHE A 168 -5.06 -16.64 -1.01
CA PHE A 168 -5.77 -15.96 0.06
C PHE A 168 -6.61 -14.84 -0.52
N GLU A 169 -7.92 -14.93 -0.34
CA GLU A 169 -8.86 -13.90 -0.75
C GLU A 169 -8.84 -12.79 0.30
N ASP A 170 -7.92 -11.85 0.12
CA ASP A 170 -7.84 -10.67 0.96
C ASP A 170 -8.90 -9.65 0.52
N ASN A 171 -9.96 -9.54 1.31
CA ASN A 171 -11.09 -8.67 1.05
C ASN A 171 -11.00 -7.32 1.79
N ALA A 172 -9.95 -7.07 2.58
CA ALA A 172 -9.83 -5.86 3.40
C ALA A 172 -9.95 -4.58 2.55
N MET A 173 -9.18 -4.51 1.47
CA MET A 173 -9.22 -3.36 0.56
C MET A 173 -10.54 -3.25 -0.21
N ASN A 174 -11.20 -4.37 -0.53
CA ASN A 174 -12.52 -4.36 -1.16
C ASN A 174 -13.60 -3.85 -0.20
N ILE A 175 -13.52 -4.21 1.09
CA ILE A 175 -14.41 -3.70 2.14
C ILE A 175 -14.21 -2.19 2.31
N ILE A 176 -12.95 -1.71 2.34
CA ILE A 176 -12.64 -0.28 2.43
C ILE A 176 -13.20 0.47 1.21
N LYS A 177 -12.97 -0.04 0.00
CA LYS A 177 -13.54 0.50 -1.25
C LYS A 177 -15.05 0.65 -1.15
N ASN A 178 -15.75 -0.44 -0.81
CA ASN A 178 -17.22 -0.46 -0.72
C ASN A 178 -17.75 0.48 0.38
N SER A 179 -17.04 0.59 1.51
CA SER A 179 -17.38 1.51 2.61
C SER A 179 -17.32 2.97 2.15
N VAL A 180 -16.29 3.34 1.39
CA VAL A 180 -16.13 4.70 0.86
C VAL A 180 -17.15 5.00 -0.24
N GLU A 181 -17.48 4.04 -1.10
CA GLU A 181 -18.49 4.24 -2.17
C GLU A 181 -19.92 4.34 -1.63
N LYS A 182 -20.27 3.52 -0.63
CA LYS A 182 -21.66 3.37 -0.16
C LYS A 182 -21.93 4.07 1.19
N ASN A 183 -20.96 4.77 1.76
CA ASN A 183 -21.02 5.37 3.10
C ASN A 183 -21.43 4.38 4.23
N HIS A 184 -21.15 3.09 4.07
CA HIS A 184 -21.45 2.09 5.10
C HIS A 184 -20.33 1.98 6.14
N SER A 185 -20.70 1.63 7.38
CA SER A 185 -19.77 1.29 8.44
C SER A 185 -18.95 0.05 8.08
N MET A 186 -17.64 0.08 8.36
CA MET A 186 -16.77 -1.08 8.21
C MET A 186 -17.18 -2.15 9.23
N SER A 187 -17.70 -3.28 8.78
CA SER A 187 -18.12 -4.39 9.64
C SER A 187 -17.30 -5.63 9.30
N LEU A 188 -16.41 -6.03 10.20
CA LEU A 188 -15.79 -7.36 10.15
C LEU A 188 -16.84 -8.40 10.58
N SER A 189 -17.10 -9.39 9.72
CA SER A 189 -18.09 -10.44 9.98
C SER A 189 -17.56 -11.56 10.90
N GLY A 190 -16.29 -11.48 11.33
CA GLY A 190 -15.67 -12.39 12.29
C GLY A 190 -14.16 -12.20 12.37
N PHE A 191 -13.49 -12.88 13.31
CA PHE A 191 -12.03 -12.86 13.44
C PHE A 191 -11.50 -14.24 13.86
N PRO A 192 -10.39 -14.75 13.27
CA PRO A 192 -9.81 -16.02 13.69
C PRO A 192 -9.30 -15.95 15.14
N LYS A 193 -9.24 -17.11 15.82
CA LYS A 193 -8.70 -17.17 17.19
C LYS A 193 -7.21 -16.81 17.16
N GLU A 194 -6.84 -15.75 17.86
CA GLU A 194 -5.45 -15.32 18.05
C GLU A 194 -4.88 -15.82 19.39
N PRO A 195 -3.54 -15.94 19.52
CA PRO A 195 -2.90 -16.17 20.82
C PRO A 195 -3.26 -15.07 21.83
N LEU A 196 -3.32 -15.43 23.13
CA LEU A 196 -3.70 -14.50 24.20
C LEU A 196 -2.88 -13.19 24.17
N HIS A 197 -1.57 -13.31 23.94
CA HIS A 197 -0.61 -12.19 23.93
C HIS A 197 -0.34 -11.62 22.54
N SER A 198 -1.24 -11.82 21.57
CA SER A 198 -1.12 -11.29 20.20
C SER A 198 -2.38 -10.57 19.76
N ILE A 199 -2.26 -9.49 18.99
CA ILE A 199 -3.37 -8.83 18.29
C ILE A 199 -3.04 -8.80 16.80
N TYR A 200 -3.90 -9.38 15.99
CA TYR A 200 -3.79 -9.29 14.52
C TYR A 200 -4.72 -8.21 14.00
N LEU A 201 -4.21 -7.13 13.40
CA LEU A 201 -5.05 -6.03 12.87
C LEU A 201 -5.55 -6.31 11.45
N SER A 202 -5.13 -7.43 10.87
CA SER A 202 -5.62 -7.98 9.62
C SER A 202 -5.65 -9.51 9.73
N GLU A 203 -6.69 -10.14 9.19
CA GLU A 203 -6.85 -11.60 9.29
C GLU A 203 -5.67 -12.35 8.66
N ILE A 204 -4.98 -11.76 7.68
CA ILE A 204 -3.87 -12.38 6.96
C ILE A 204 -2.76 -12.92 7.88
N TYR A 205 -2.56 -12.27 9.04
CA TYR A 205 -1.59 -12.66 10.06
C TYR A 205 -1.94 -13.96 10.79
N ALA A 206 -3.20 -14.41 10.71
CA ALA A 206 -3.63 -15.71 11.23
C ALA A 206 -3.44 -16.86 10.23
N TYR A 207 -3.33 -16.57 8.92
CA TYR A 207 -3.30 -17.60 7.86
C TYR A 207 -1.90 -18.00 7.41
N PHE A 208 -0.92 -17.13 7.61
CA PHE A 208 0.43 -17.34 7.09
C PHE A 208 1.48 -17.15 8.18
N SER A 209 2.58 -17.90 8.05
CA SER A 209 3.74 -17.66 8.89
C SER A 209 4.33 -16.28 8.63
N LEU A 210 4.89 -15.66 9.68
CA LEU A 210 5.47 -14.33 9.60
C LEU A 210 6.55 -14.21 8.51
N SER A 211 7.39 -15.24 8.36
CA SER A 211 8.42 -15.25 7.32
C SER A 211 7.83 -15.26 5.90
N LYS A 212 6.68 -15.88 5.70
CA LYS A 212 5.96 -15.87 4.41
C LYS A 212 5.34 -14.49 4.13
N LEU A 213 4.77 -13.85 5.14
CA LEU A 213 4.22 -12.49 5.02
C LEU A 213 5.30 -11.46 4.73
N ILE A 214 6.41 -11.48 5.47
CA ILE A 214 7.54 -10.57 5.22
C ILE A 214 8.11 -10.75 3.81
N ARG A 215 8.23 -12.00 3.32
CA ARG A 215 8.65 -12.25 1.93
C ARG A 215 7.67 -11.65 0.92
N ALA A 216 6.37 -11.83 1.14
CA ALA A 216 5.33 -11.31 0.26
C ALA A 216 5.28 -9.77 0.26
N TYR A 217 5.47 -9.15 1.42
CA TYR A 217 5.62 -7.71 1.61
C TYR A 217 6.82 -7.13 0.84
N ILE A 218 8.00 -7.74 1.00
CA ILE A 218 9.21 -7.36 0.24
C ILE A 218 8.99 -7.54 -1.26
N GLU A 219 8.28 -8.59 -1.67
CA GLU A 219 7.94 -8.84 -3.07
C GLU A 219 6.99 -7.77 -3.63
N ASN A 220 5.98 -7.33 -2.88
CA ASN A 220 5.13 -6.19 -3.24
C ASN A 220 5.95 -4.89 -3.39
N LEU A 221 6.90 -4.64 -2.48
CA LEU A 221 7.82 -3.50 -2.63
C LEU A 221 8.65 -3.60 -3.92
N ARG A 222 9.20 -4.79 -4.22
CA ARG A 222 9.96 -5.04 -5.45
C ARG A 222 9.13 -4.90 -6.71
N ILE A 223 7.83 -5.15 -6.64
CA ILE A 223 6.88 -4.98 -7.74
C ILE A 223 6.65 -3.50 -8.06
N VAL A 224 6.53 -2.63 -7.04
CA VAL A 224 6.26 -1.20 -7.25
C VAL A 224 7.52 -0.39 -7.60
N LEU A 225 8.69 -0.73 -7.06
CA LEU A 225 9.91 0.07 -7.22
C LEU A 225 10.33 0.35 -8.69
N PRO A 226 10.19 -0.56 -9.68
CA PRO A 226 10.48 -0.24 -11.08
C PRO A 226 9.57 0.86 -11.64
N TYR A 227 8.33 0.96 -11.19
CA TYR A 227 7.42 2.02 -11.61
C TYR A 227 7.80 3.35 -10.97
N VAL A 228 8.20 3.35 -9.70
CA VAL A 228 8.74 4.54 -9.03
C VAL A 228 9.99 5.03 -9.75
N GLU A 229 10.95 4.14 -10.02
CA GLU A 229 12.18 4.45 -10.75
C GLU A 229 11.88 4.99 -12.15
N LEU A 230 10.87 4.45 -12.84
CA LEU A 230 10.43 4.95 -14.12
C LEU A 230 9.76 6.33 -14.01
N LEU A 231 9.02 6.62 -12.93
CA LEU A 231 8.49 7.97 -12.69
C LEU A 231 9.61 8.99 -12.47
N LEU A 232 10.69 8.63 -11.79
CA LEU A 232 11.83 9.54 -11.56
C LEU A 232 12.49 10.03 -12.86
N HIS A 233 12.43 9.25 -13.94
CA HIS A 233 12.86 9.70 -15.27
C HIS A 233 12.00 10.83 -15.84
N TYR A 234 10.71 10.88 -15.50
CA TYR A 234 9.73 11.75 -16.15
C TYR A 234 9.27 12.92 -15.28
N LEU A 235 9.26 12.76 -13.95
CA LEU A 235 8.81 13.79 -13.04
C LEU A 235 9.84 14.94 -12.98
N PRO A 236 9.40 16.20 -13.10
CA PRO A 236 10.28 17.36 -12.99
C PRO A 236 10.45 17.79 -11.52
N GLY A 237 11.58 18.42 -11.23
CA GLY A 237 11.94 18.96 -9.93
C GLY A 237 12.20 17.89 -8.86
N ARG A 238 12.49 18.38 -7.66
CA ARG A 238 12.74 17.56 -6.48
C ARG A 238 11.59 16.59 -6.22
N THR A 239 11.92 15.31 -6.11
CA THR A 239 10.98 14.24 -5.79
C THR A 239 11.36 13.57 -4.49
N ILE A 240 10.41 13.48 -3.56
CA ILE A 240 10.57 12.74 -2.32
C ILE A 240 9.82 11.42 -2.43
N ILE A 241 10.49 10.31 -2.11
CA ILE A 241 9.86 9.00 -1.97
C ILE A 241 9.80 8.66 -0.49
N THR A 242 8.59 8.44 0.01
CA THR A 242 8.28 8.24 1.43
C THR A 242 7.19 7.19 1.64
N SER A 243 6.74 7.06 2.87
CA SER A 243 5.60 6.26 3.27
C SER A 243 4.70 7.03 4.24
N ASP A 244 3.43 6.64 4.28
CA ASP A 244 2.47 7.14 5.24
C ASP A 244 2.62 6.49 6.63
N HIS A 245 3.06 5.24 6.69
CA HIS A 245 3.43 4.51 7.91
C HIS A 245 4.25 3.25 7.58
N GLY A 246 4.71 2.52 8.60
CA GLY A 246 5.30 1.18 8.45
C GLY A 246 4.35 0.08 8.92
N GLU A 247 4.89 -1.13 9.04
CA GLU A 247 4.14 -2.35 9.36
C GLU A 247 4.75 -3.08 10.55
N ILE A 248 3.92 -3.52 11.50
CA ILE A 248 4.39 -4.30 12.65
C ILE A 248 4.31 -5.79 12.34
N PHE A 249 5.46 -6.46 12.48
CA PHE A 249 5.60 -7.90 12.31
C PHE A 249 5.77 -8.62 13.67
N GLY A 250 4.78 -8.47 14.55
CA GLY A 250 4.73 -9.22 15.82
C GLY A 250 5.63 -8.69 16.92
N LYS A 251 5.50 -7.40 17.23
CA LYS A 251 6.27 -6.73 18.30
C LYS A 251 5.35 -6.09 19.34
N PRO A 252 5.79 -6.00 20.61
CA PRO A 252 5.12 -5.17 21.60
C PRO A 252 5.15 -3.70 21.18
N VAL A 253 4.02 -3.02 21.33
CA VAL A 253 3.89 -1.59 21.02
C VAL A 253 3.98 -0.70 22.25
N THR A 254 3.99 -1.28 23.45
CA THR A 254 4.14 -0.60 24.74
C THR A 254 5.05 -1.43 25.65
N LYS A 255 5.73 -0.76 26.60
CA LYS A 255 6.54 -1.42 27.63
C LYS A 255 5.68 -2.02 28.75
N LEU A 256 4.44 -1.52 28.93
CA LEU A 256 3.56 -1.91 30.04
C LEU A 256 2.93 -3.29 29.84
N LEU A 257 2.63 -3.65 28.59
CA LEU A 257 1.94 -4.87 28.24
C LEU A 257 2.72 -5.59 27.13
N PRO A 258 3.18 -6.84 27.34
CA PRO A 258 3.95 -7.60 26.35
C PRO A 258 3.05 -8.19 25.24
N ILE A 259 2.04 -7.43 24.79
CA ILE A 259 1.11 -7.83 23.73
C ILE A 259 1.75 -7.54 22.38
N LYS A 260 1.98 -8.57 21.57
CA LYS A 260 2.52 -8.45 20.22
C LYS A 260 1.44 -8.00 19.26
N VAL A 261 1.69 -6.91 18.55
CA VAL A 261 0.80 -6.40 17.50
C VAL A 261 1.32 -6.82 16.14
N TYR A 262 0.40 -7.14 15.23
CA TYR A 262 0.68 -7.44 13.83
C TYR A 262 -0.23 -6.59 12.96
N GLY A 263 0.32 -5.88 11.98
CA GLY A 263 -0.38 -4.84 11.24
C GLY A 263 -0.01 -3.43 11.72
N HIS A 264 -0.89 -2.47 11.45
CA HIS A 264 -0.67 -1.06 11.72
C HIS A 264 -1.93 -0.41 12.33
N GLY A 265 -1.79 0.82 12.84
CA GLY A 265 -2.87 1.58 13.48
C GLY A 265 -2.82 1.62 15.01
N ILE A 266 -2.00 0.78 15.65
CA ILE A 266 -1.77 0.78 17.10
C ILE A 266 -0.27 0.83 17.39
N GLY A 267 0.18 1.85 18.11
CA GLY A 267 1.58 2.03 18.53
C GLY A 267 2.27 3.22 17.84
N ARG A 268 3.35 3.72 18.44
CA ARG A 268 4.26 4.71 17.83
C ARG A 268 5.71 4.23 17.82
N ILE A 269 5.89 2.92 17.69
CA ILE A 269 7.21 2.29 17.64
C ILE A 269 7.90 2.51 16.29
N PRO A 270 9.26 2.46 16.22
CA PRO A 270 9.99 2.72 14.97
C PRO A 270 9.55 1.87 13.78
N ASP A 271 9.18 0.60 13.98
CA ASP A 271 8.66 -0.26 12.90
C ASP A 271 7.41 0.31 12.20
N LEU A 272 6.65 1.17 12.89
CA LEU A 272 5.37 1.69 12.44
C LEU A 272 5.43 3.16 12.02
N VAL A 273 6.30 3.98 12.63
CA VAL A 273 6.37 5.42 12.32
C VAL A 273 7.66 5.86 11.66
N LYS A 274 8.73 5.06 11.68
CA LYS A 274 9.98 5.41 10.98
C LYS A 274 9.89 5.05 9.51
N VAL A 275 9.67 6.05 8.67
CA VAL A 275 9.42 5.89 7.22
C VAL A 275 10.63 6.35 6.40
N PRO A 276 10.82 5.82 5.17
CA PRO A 276 11.85 6.32 4.27
C PRO A 276 11.63 7.77 3.88
N TRP A 277 12.73 8.48 3.65
CA TRP A 277 12.72 9.83 3.11
C TRP A 277 13.83 9.92 2.06
N LEU A 278 13.57 9.38 0.88
CA LEU A 278 14.53 9.44 -0.23
C LEU A 278 14.32 10.73 -1.01
N ILE A 279 15.31 11.61 -0.95
CA ILE A 279 15.35 12.87 -1.68
C ILE A 279 16.06 12.61 -3.00
N PHE A 280 15.35 12.81 -4.10
CA PHE A 280 15.85 12.68 -5.46
C PHE A 280 15.79 14.01 -6.18
N GLU A 281 16.94 14.47 -6.66
CA GLU A 281 17.10 15.77 -7.32
C GLU A 281 17.23 15.61 -8.85
N GLU A 282 17.11 16.70 -9.60
CA GLU A 282 17.27 16.67 -11.06
C GLU A 282 18.66 16.17 -11.47
N GLU A 283 19.72 16.53 -10.73
CA GLU A 283 21.08 16.05 -10.97
C GLU A 283 21.27 14.54 -10.75
N ASP A 284 20.30 13.86 -10.11
CA ASP A 284 20.35 12.41 -9.92
C ASP A 284 19.82 11.62 -11.13
N LYS A 285 19.08 12.26 -12.05
CA LYS A 285 18.52 11.60 -13.25
C LYS A 285 19.54 10.86 -14.10
N PRO A 286 20.73 11.40 -14.41
CA PRO A 286 21.75 10.68 -15.18
C PRO A 286 22.26 9.40 -14.49
N LYS A 287 22.08 9.27 -13.17
CA LYS A 287 22.50 8.09 -12.38
C LYS A 287 21.46 6.97 -12.39
N LEU A 288 20.25 7.22 -12.89
CA LEU A 288 19.20 6.20 -13.00
C LEU A 288 19.60 5.12 -14.03
N ARG A 289 19.11 3.90 -13.82
CA ARG A 289 19.27 2.83 -14.80
C ARG A 289 18.58 3.21 -16.12
N PRO A 290 19.06 2.69 -17.27
CA PRO A 290 18.41 2.92 -18.55
C PRO A 290 16.92 2.53 -18.54
N ILE A 291 16.07 3.39 -19.12
CA ILE A 291 14.61 3.15 -19.21
C ILE A 291 14.30 1.77 -19.83
N LYS A 292 15.11 1.30 -20.78
CA LYS A 292 14.97 -0.03 -21.40
C LYS A 292 15.03 -1.17 -20.38
N ASP A 293 15.95 -1.10 -19.42
CA ASP A 293 16.14 -2.14 -18.41
C ASP A 293 15.01 -2.10 -17.38
N ILE A 294 14.60 -0.90 -16.97
CA ILE A 294 13.45 -0.72 -16.08
C ILE A 294 12.16 -1.27 -16.72
N LYS A 295 11.93 -0.96 -18.01
CA LYS A 295 10.78 -1.51 -18.76
C LYS A 295 10.85 -3.03 -18.92
N LYS A 296 12.04 -3.62 -19.06
CA LYS A 296 12.23 -5.08 -19.07
C LYS A 296 11.85 -5.70 -17.73
N ASP A 297 12.21 -5.07 -16.61
CA ASP A 297 11.80 -5.49 -15.27
C ASP A 297 10.29 -5.44 -15.10
N ILE A 298 9.67 -4.32 -15.51
CA ILE A 298 8.22 -4.13 -15.50
C ILE A 298 7.53 -5.22 -16.32
N ALA A 299 7.93 -5.44 -17.56
CA ALA A 299 7.32 -6.45 -18.43
C ALA A 299 7.40 -7.87 -17.83
N ARG A 300 8.51 -8.20 -17.17
CA ARG A 300 8.67 -9.47 -16.44
C ARG A 300 7.74 -9.58 -15.24
N ILE A 301 7.59 -8.51 -14.46
CA ILE A 301 6.66 -8.42 -13.33
C ILE A 301 5.21 -8.55 -13.81
N GLU A 302 4.81 -7.76 -14.80
CA GLU A 302 3.46 -7.77 -15.36
C GLU A 302 3.09 -9.13 -15.95
N LYS A 303 4.05 -9.82 -16.58
CA LYS A 303 3.88 -11.20 -17.04
C LYS A 303 3.73 -12.16 -15.87
N ARG A 304 4.61 -12.08 -14.86
CA ARG A 304 4.62 -13.00 -13.72
C ARG A 304 3.34 -12.92 -12.88
N TYR A 305 2.84 -11.72 -12.63
CA TYR A 305 1.63 -11.50 -11.82
C TYR A 305 0.39 -11.17 -12.65
N MET A 306 0.49 -11.23 -13.98
CA MET A 306 -0.65 -11.02 -14.89
C MET A 306 -1.38 -9.70 -14.66
N LEU A 307 -0.63 -8.60 -14.55
CA LEU A 307 -1.17 -7.27 -14.22
C LEU A 307 -1.86 -6.57 -15.40
N HIS A 308 -1.82 -7.14 -16.60
CA HIS A 308 -2.55 -6.64 -17.78
C HIS A 308 -3.86 -7.41 -18.03
N GLU A 309 -4.92 -6.67 -18.37
CA GLU A 309 -6.22 -7.25 -18.77
C GLU A 309 -6.13 -8.16 -20.00
N SER A 310 -5.24 -7.85 -20.95
CA SER A 310 -5.03 -8.66 -22.16
C SER A 310 -4.48 -10.06 -21.84
N SER A 311 -3.72 -10.20 -20.76
CA SER A 311 -3.24 -11.50 -20.27
C SER A 311 -4.38 -12.36 -19.72
N LYS A 312 -5.35 -11.75 -19.02
CA LYS A 312 -6.57 -12.41 -18.52
C LYS A 312 -7.45 -12.90 -19.68
N GLN A 313 -7.66 -12.08 -20.70
CA GLN A 313 -8.40 -12.47 -21.90
C GLN A 313 -7.70 -13.59 -22.68
N LYS A 314 -6.36 -13.54 -22.82
CA LYS A 314 -5.58 -14.59 -23.48
C LYS A 314 -5.64 -15.93 -22.72
N GLU A 315 -5.59 -15.89 -21.39
CA GLU A 315 -5.67 -17.09 -20.56
C GLU A 315 -7.08 -17.69 -20.58
N LEU A 316 -8.13 -16.86 -20.46
CA LEU A 316 -9.52 -17.31 -20.65
C LEU A 316 -9.73 -17.93 -22.03
N LYS A 317 -9.12 -17.38 -23.08
CA LYS A 317 -9.17 -17.95 -24.44
C LYS A 317 -8.43 -19.29 -24.52
N LYS A 318 -7.30 -19.46 -23.82
CA LYS A 318 -6.58 -20.74 -23.71
C LYS A 318 -7.39 -21.79 -22.95
N ILE A 319 -7.98 -21.43 -21.81
CA ILE A 319 -8.81 -22.32 -20.99
C ILE A 319 -10.04 -22.77 -21.79
N LYS A 320 -10.75 -21.84 -22.46
CA LYS A 320 -11.88 -22.18 -23.34
C LYS A 320 -11.48 -23.16 -24.46
N ARG A 321 -10.31 -22.98 -25.07
CA ARG A 321 -9.76 -23.91 -26.08
C ARG A 321 -9.47 -25.29 -25.49
N ALA A 322 -8.83 -25.35 -24.32
CA ALA A 322 -8.53 -26.62 -23.65
C ALA A 322 -9.80 -27.40 -23.25
N ILE A 323 -10.81 -26.71 -22.71
CA ILE A 323 -12.12 -27.32 -22.38
C ILE A 323 -12.81 -27.85 -23.63
N SER A 324 -12.78 -27.10 -24.74
CA SER A 324 -13.35 -27.54 -26.01
C SER A 324 -12.67 -28.82 -26.54
N GLN A 325 -11.34 -28.90 -26.48
CA GLN A 325 -10.59 -30.08 -26.90
C GLN A 325 -10.86 -31.30 -26.01
N LEU A 326 -11.01 -31.11 -24.70
CA LEU A 326 -11.36 -32.19 -23.77
C LEU A 326 -12.78 -32.73 -24.01
N LYS A 327 -13.76 -31.85 -24.28
CA LYS A 327 -15.13 -32.25 -24.63
C LYS A 327 -15.21 -33.03 -25.95
N LEU A 328 -14.34 -32.71 -26.91
CA LEU A 328 -14.22 -33.45 -28.18
C LEU A 328 -13.64 -34.85 -27.98
N LYS A 329 -12.68 -35.01 -27.06
CA LYS A 329 -12.06 -36.31 -26.74
C LYS A 329 -12.93 -37.25 -25.89
N GLN A 330 -13.95 -36.73 -25.20
CA GLN A 330 -14.93 -37.55 -24.44
C GLN A 330 -16.16 -37.96 -25.27
N LYS A 331 -16.25 -37.51 -26.52
CA LYS A 331 -17.36 -37.78 -27.46
C LYS A 331 -16.96 -38.72 -28.61
N ILE A 332 -15.74 -39.26 -28.57
CA ILE A 332 -15.21 -40.32 -29.42
C ILE A 332 -14.98 -41.50 -28.48
#